data_AF-A0A1V5TVD0-F1
#
_entry.id   AF-A0A1V5TVD0-F1
#
_cell.length_a   1.000
_cell.length_b   1.000
_cell.length_c   1.000
_cell.angle_alpha   90.00
_cell.angle_beta   90.00
_cell.angle_gamma   90.00
#
_symmetry.space_group_name_H-M   'P 1'
#
loop_
_entity.id
_entity.type
_entity.pdbx_description
1 polymer ?
#
loop_
_entity_poly.entity_id
_entity_poly.type
_entity_poly.pdbx_seq_one_letter_code
_entity_poly.pdbx_strand_id
1 'polypeptide(L)'
;MGRIKHALVKLTDNRYFCMAWLVACAAFVTWFGSRRVQTAGGLSAPFEKTVSVIAVTYSRLYYLWVILTMGAVYLNIGYMYRHHQFKSKAGAIMMYVSFFFLVMTIIVPHYDAGPGKVIHWASALLFAFLSAGAIIIFLFKMAKQSRRYMGTLGVFIAVPVLMITLLIIFGENGAIELLPMWLACATLFLVNFTGFYRIKKTAQRSAPDAEETF
;
A
#
# COMPACT_ATOMS: atom_id res chain seq x y z
N MET A 1 -2.45 -22.88 -19.07
CA MET A 1 -3.00 -21.90 -18.10
C MET A 1 -3.05 -22.37 -16.63
N GLY A 2 -3.28 -23.66 -16.32
CA GLY A 2 -3.40 -24.13 -14.92
C GLY A 2 -2.12 -24.03 -14.07
N ARG A 3 -0.95 -24.34 -14.64
CA ARG A 3 0.34 -24.33 -13.89
C ARG A 3 0.75 -22.92 -13.42
N ILE A 4 0.53 -21.90 -14.24
CA ILE A 4 0.86 -20.50 -13.91
C ILE A 4 -0.03 -20.00 -12.76
N LYS A 5 -1.34 -20.25 -12.84
CA LYS A 5 -2.27 -19.90 -11.76
C LYS A 5 -1.88 -20.57 -10.44
N HIS A 6 -1.52 -21.85 -10.49
CA HIS A 6 -1.08 -22.60 -9.31
C HIS A 6 0.22 -22.03 -8.71
N ALA A 7 1.20 -21.68 -9.56
CA ALA A 7 2.45 -21.07 -9.12
C ALA A 7 2.23 -19.69 -8.47
N LEU A 8 1.38 -18.84 -9.06
CA LEU A 8 1.05 -17.52 -8.51
C LEU A 8 0.35 -17.63 -7.15
N VAL A 9 -0.59 -18.56 -7.00
CA VAL A 9 -1.23 -18.82 -5.70
C VAL A 9 -0.20 -19.23 -4.66
N LYS A 10 0.68 -20.19 -4.98
CA LYS A 10 1.74 -20.66 -4.09
C LYS A 10 2.68 -19.53 -3.65
N LEU A 11 3.04 -18.61 -4.54
CA LEU A 11 3.84 -17.44 -4.21
C LEU A 11 3.09 -16.49 -3.27
N THR A 12 1.83 -16.19 -3.59
CA THR A 12 1.02 -15.28 -2.79
C THR A 12 0.66 -15.84 -1.41
N ASP A 13 0.74 -17.15 -1.19
CA ASP A 13 0.52 -17.82 0.11
C ASP A 13 1.81 -18.06 0.90
N ASN A 14 2.97 -17.77 0.30
CA ASN A 14 4.24 -17.87 0.99
C ASN A 14 4.49 -16.62 1.84
N ARG A 15 4.27 -16.76 3.16
CA ARG A 15 4.48 -15.68 4.14
C ARG A 15 5.83 -14.98 4.00
N TYR A 16 6.93 -15.74 3.92
CA TYR A 16 8.28 -15.17 3.88
C TYR A 16 8.53 -14.42 2.57
N PHE A 17 8.03 -14.95 1.46
CA PHE A 17 8.15 -14.30 0.16
C PHE A 17 7.36 -12.98 0.12
N CYS A 18 6.10 -12.99 0.55
CA CYS A 18 5.27 -11.78 0.61
C CYS A 18 5.88 -10.71 1.53
N MET A 19 6.42 -11.12 2.68
CA MET A 19 7.09 -10.24 3.64
C MET A 19 8.39 -9.67 3.06
N ALA A 20 9.26 -10.51 2.51
CA ALA A 20 10.52 -10.07 1.90
C ALA A 20 10.27 -9.08 0.77
N TRP A 21 9.26 -9.34 -0.06
CA TRP A 21 8.87 -8.42 -1.14
C TRP A 21 8.33 -7.10 -0.61
N LEU A 22 7.51 -7.12 0.45
CA LEU A 22 6.99 -5.90 1.08
C LEU A 22 8.11 -5.04 1.66
N VAL A 23 9.06 -5.67 2.36
CA VAL A 23 10.22 -4.99 2.95
C VAL A 23 11.14 -4.44 1.85
N ALA A 24 11.42 -5.23 0.81
CA ALA A 24 12.21 -4.77 -0.33
C ALA A 24 11.55 -3.58 -1.04
N CYS A 25 10.23 -3.63 -1.23
CA CYS A 25 9.46 -2.51 -1.76
C CYS A 25 9.57 -1.29 -0.85
N ALA A 26 9.28 -1.42 0.44
CA ALA A 26 9.35 -0.30 1.39
C ALA A 26 10.74 0.35 1.44
N ALA A 27 11.81 -0.46 1.46
CA ALA A 27 13.18 0.02 1.41
C ALA A 27 13.49 0.73 0.08
N PHE A 28 13.11 0.14 -1.04
CA PHE A 28 13.38 0.70 -2.36
C PHE A 28 12.60 1.99 -2.62
N VAL A 29 11.31 2.05 -2.30
CA VAL A 29 10.51 3.28 -2.51
C VAL A 29 11.03 4.44 -1.66
N THR A 30 11.50 4.14 -0.44
CA THR A 30 12.11 5.13 0.46
C THR A 30 13.46 5.60 -0.07
N TRP A 31 14.34 4.67 -0.46
CA TRP A 31 15.63 5.00 -1.04
C TRP A 31 15.48 5.79 -2.35
N PHE A 32 14.58 5.35 -3.23
CA PHE A 32 14.32 6.02 -4.50
C PHE A 32 13.75 7.44 -4.28
N GLY A 33 12.83 7.61 -3.33
CA GLY A 33 12.31 8.91 -2.93
C GLY A 33 13.35 9.85 -2.32
N SER A 34 14.41 9.30 -1.72
CA SER A 34 15.50 10.10 -1.17
C SER A 34 16.52 10.58 -2.22
N ARG A 35 16.39 10.14 -3.49
CA ARG A 35 17.34 10.46 -4.55
C ARG A 35 17.31 11.95 -4.86
N ARG A 36 18.52 12.50 -4.95
CA ARG A 36 18.74 13.88 -5.37
C ARG A 36 18.76 13.98 -6.89
N VAL A 37 18.18 15.05 -7.41
CA VAL A 37 18.17 15.37 -8.84
C VAL A 37 18.63 16.80 -9.05
N GLN A 38 19.34 17.03 -10.15
CA GLN A 38 19.75 18.37 -10.55
C GLN A 38 18.53 19.09 -11.13
N THR A 39 18.23 20.27 -10.60
CA THR A 39 17.18 21.15 -11.10
C THR A 39 17.76 22.52 -11.46
N ALA A 40 16.94 23.42 -12.01
CA ALA A 40 17.33 24.81 -12.25
C ALA A 40 17.79 25.53 -10.97
N GLY A 41 17.27 25.14 -9.80
CA GLY A 41 17.64 25.68 -8.48
C GLY A 41 18.83 24.99 -7.83
N GLY A 42 19.52 24.07 -8.52
CA GLY A 42 20.62 23.28 -7.97
C GLY A 42 20.24 21.84 -7.65
N LEU A 43 21.10 21.16 -6.89
CA LEU A 43 20.89 19.78 -6.47
C LEU A 43 19.86 19.72 -5.35
N SER A 44 18.76 19.00 -5.57
CA SER A 44 17.69 18.89 -4.58
C SER A 44 18.15 18.18 -3.29
N ALA A 45 17.53 18.53 -2.17
CA ALA A 45 17.64 17.78 -0.93
C ALA A 45 16.92 16.41 -1.05
N PRO A 46 17.25 15.42 -0.19
CA PRO A 46 16.51 14.16 -0.13
C PRO A 46 15.03 14.39 0.15
N PHE A 47 14.15 13.66 -0.53
CA PHE A 47 12.69 13.76 -0.41
C PHE A 47 12.07 15.13 -0.74
N GLU A 48 12.86 16.06 -1.30
CA GLU A 48 12.31 17.32 -1.79
C GLU A 48 11.48 17.07 -3.04
N LYS A 49 12.01 16.28 -3.97
CA LYS A 49 11.39 15.96 -5.25
C LYS A 49 10.54 14.71 -5.18
N THR A 50 9.43 14.75 -5.91
CA THR A 50 8.48 13.64 -6.02
C THR A 50 9.10 12.50 -6.79
N VAL A 51 8.57 11.29 -6.56
CA VAL A 51 9.02 10.08 -7.27
C VAL A 51 8.90 10.28 -8.79
N SER A 52 7.87 11.00 -9.24
CA SER A 52 7.65 11.27 -10.66
C SER A 52 8.69 12.21 -11.27
N VAL A 53 9.11 13.26 -10.54
CA VAL A 53 10.21 14.13 -10.97
C VAL A 53 11.54 13.38 -11.00
N ILE A 54 11.82 12.58 -9.96
CA ILE A 54 13.03 11.74 -9.89
C ILE A 54 13.08 10.75 -11.07
N ALA A 55 11.92 10.22 -11.49
CA ALA A 55 11.79 9.29 -12.61
C ALA A 55 12.21 9.87 -13.97
N VAL A 56 12.15 11.19 -14.15
CA VAL A 56 12.64 11.86 -15.36
C VAL A 56 14.15 11.65 -15.51
N THR A 57 14.89 11.74 -14.41
CA THR A 57 16.35 11.50 -14.41
C THR A 57 16.71 10.01 -14.36
N TYR A 58 15.95 9.22 -13.59
CA TYR A 58 16.28 7.82 -13.29
C TYR A 58 15.22 6.82 -13.80
N SER A 59 14.85 6.90 -15.08
CA SER A 59 13.69 6.16 -15.62
C SER A 59 13.79 4.64 -15.48
N ARG A 60 14.99 4.05 -15.60
CA ARG A 60 15.19 2.61 -15.39
C ARG A 60 14.90 2.17 -13.94
N LEU A 61 15.30 2.99 -12.97
CA LEU A 61 15.00 2.75 -11.56
C LEU A 61 13.51 2.96 -11.27
N TYR A 62 12.84 3.85 -12.01
CA TYR A 62 11.40 4.01 -11.92
C TYR A 62 10.63 2.76 -12.40
N TYR A 63 11.09 2.07 -13.46
CA TYR A 63 10.50 0.79 -13.84
C TYR A 63 10.60 -0.26 -12.72
N LEU A 64 11.76 -0.32 -12.04
CA LEU A 64 11.93 -1.19 -10.88
C LEU A 64 11.00 -0.77 -9.73
N TRP A 65 10.85 0.54 -9.48
CA TRP A 65 9.90 1.09 -8.50
C TRP A 65 8.47 0.60 -8.75
N VAL A 66 8.03 0.68 -10.01
CA VAL A 66 6.69 0.24 -10.43
C VAL A 66 6.52 -1.27 -10.25
N ILE A 67 7.48 -2.08 -10.68
CA ILE A 67 7.42 -3.54 -10.55
C ILE A 67 7.38 -3.96 -9.07
N LEU A 68 8.22 -3.37 -8.23
CA LEU A 68 8.25 -3.67 -6.80
C LEU A 68 6.93 -3.28 -6.13
N THR A 69 6.41 -2.08 -6.44
CA THR A 69 5.14 -1.58 -5.91
C THR A 69 3.97 -2.46 -6.32
N MET A 70 3.84 -2.79 -7.61
CA MET A 70 2.78 -3.69 -8.09
C MET A 70 2.87 -5.06 -7.43
N GLY A 71 4.09 -5.63 -7.36
CA GLY A 71 4.31 -6.91 -6.70
C GLY A 71 3.94 -6.87 -5.22
N ALA A 72 4.32 -5.82 -4.50
CA ALA A 72 4.03 -5.67 -3.08
C ALA A 72 2.53 -5.60 -2.82
N VAL A 73 1.82 -4.76 -3.58
CA VAL A 73 0.36 -4.61 -3.49
C VAL A 73 -0.33 -5.93 -3.85
N TYR A 74 0.04 -6.57 -4.96
CA TYR A 74 -0.57 -7.84 -5.40
C TYR A 74 -0.38 -8.95 -4.37
N LEU A 75 0.87 -9.19 -3.97
CA LEU A 75 1.23 -10.28 -3.06
C LEU A 75 0.59 -10.08 -1.68
N ASN A 76 0.66 -8.87 -1.13
CA ASN A 76 0.24 -8.62 0.24
C ASN A 76 -1.26 -8.41 0.41
N ILE A 77 -1.95 -7.79 -0.56
CA ILE A 77 -3.42 -7.77 -0.54
C ILE A 77 -3.96 -9.17 -0.80
N GLY A 78 -3.37 -9.93 -1.72
CA GLY A 78 -3.73 -11.32 -1.97
C GLY A 78 -3.56 -12.20 -0.73
N TYR A 79 -2.40 -12.12 -0.07
CA TYR A 79 -2.12 -12.81 1.19
C TYR A 79 -3.13 -12.41 2.28
N MET A 80 -3.35 -11.10 2.48
CA MET A 80 -4.30 -10.55 3.44
C MET A 80 -5.70 -11.12 3.23
N TYR A 81 -6.20 -11.08 1.99
CA TYR A 81 -7.55 -11.55 1.67
C TYR A 81 -7.69 -13.04 1.96
N ARG A 82 -6.72 -13.88 1.55
CA ARG A 82 -6.83 -15.34 1.74
C ARG A 82 -6.65 -15.76 3.20
N HIS A 83 -5.67 -15.21 3.91
CA HIS A 83 -5.40 -15.60 5.31
C HIS A 83 -6.44 -15.08 6.31
N HIS A 84 -7.22 -14.07 5.93
CA HIS A 84 -8.40 -13.63 6.70
C HIS A 84 -9.72 -14.17 6.14
N GLN A 85 -9.69 -15.14 5.22
CA GLN A 85 -10.87 -15.72 4.57
C GLN A 85 -11.82 -14.67 3.98
N PHE A 86 -11.27 -13.52 3.57
CA PHE A 86 -12.00 -12.40 3.02
C PHE A 86 -12.05 -12.47 1.50
N LYS A 87 -13.25 -12.38 0.94
CA LYS A 87 -13.47 -12.36 -0.51
C LYS A 87 -14.17 -11.06 -0.90
N SER A 88 -13.52 -10.27 -1.76
CA SER A 88 -14.10 -9.04 -2.30
C SER A 88 -13.76 -8.88 -3.78
N LYS A 89 -14.80 -9.00 -4.64
CA LYS A 89 -14.65 -8.74 -6.08
C LYS A 89 -14.31 -7.27 -6.33
N ALA A 90 -14.97 -6.34 -5.62
CA ALA A 90 -14.71 -4.92 -5.71
C ALA A 90 -13.25 -4.59 -5.37
N GLY A 91 -12.74 -5.11 -4.24
CA GLY A 91 -11.35 -4.89 -3.84
C GLY A 91 -10.33 -5.47 -4.83
N ALA A 92 -10.60 -6.64 -5.39
CA ALA A 92 -9.76 -7.22 -6.44
C ALA A 92 -9.76 -6.36 -7.71
N ILE A 93 -10.92 -5.88 -8.16
CA ILE A 93 -11.04 -5.00 -9.33
C ILE A 93 -10.26 -3.70 -9.08
N MET A 94 -10.46 -3.06 -7.93
CA MET A 94 -9.74 -1.82 -7.59
C MET A 94 -8.23 -2.03 -7.62
N MET A 95 -7.73 -3.14 -7.04
CA MET A 95 -6.31 -3.48 -7.11
C MET A 95 -5.80 -3.63 -8.55
N TYR A 96 -6.46 -4.40 -9.40
CA TYR A 96 -5.99 -4.59 -10.78
C TYR A 96 -6.10 -3.33 -11.63
N VAL A 97 -7.17 -2.55 -11.47
CA VAL A 97 -7.32 -1.26 -12.16
C VAL A 97 -6.28 -0.25 -11.67
N SER A 98 -5.88 -0.31 -10.40
CA SER A 98 -4.79 0.53 -9.89
C SER A 98 -3.47 0.27 -10.65
N PHE A 99 -3.19 -0.98 -11.04
CA PHE A 99 -1.98 -1.30 -11.80
C PHE A 99 -1.98 -0.70 -13.20
N PHE A 100 -3.14 -0.65 -13.85
CA PHE A 100 -3.28 0.05 -15.12
C PHE A 100 -2.89 1.53 -14.98
N PHE A 101 -3.39 2.22 -13.95
CA PHE A 101 -3.04 3.61 -13.71
C PHE A 101 -1.58 3.81 -13.31
N LEU A 102 -1.00 2.87 -12.56
CA LEU A 102 0.42 2.93 -12.26
C LEU A 102 1.28 2.78 -13.53
N VAL A 103 0.92 1.87 -14.45
CA VAL A 103 1.58 1.75 -15.75
C VAL A 103 1.40 3.01 -16.60
N MET A 104 0.26 3.70 -16.52
CA MET A 104 0.07 4.98 -17.20
C MET A 104 1.08 6.04 -16.77
N THR A 105 1.58 6.02 -15.53
CA THR A 105 2.64 6.95 -15.09
C THR A 105 4.01 6.70 -15.74
N ILE A 106 4.22 5.51 -16.32
CA ILE A 106 5.39 5.21 -17.16
C ILE A 106 5.16 5.74 -18.58
N ILE A 107 3.98 5.47 -19.14
CA ILE A 107 3.64 5.83 -20.53
C ILE A 107 3.57 7.34 -20.69
N VAL A 108 2.96 8.01 -19.71
CA VAL A 108 2.89 9.47 -19.61
C VAL A 108 3.76 9.85 -18.42
N PRO A 109 5.06 10.12 -18.61
CA PRO A 109 5.97 10.53 -17.53
C PRO A 109 5.61 11.92 -17.00
N HIS A 110 6.33 12.40 -15.99
CA HIS A 110 6.11 13.73 -15.42
C HIS A 110 6.32 14.84 -16.48
N TYR A 111 5.42 15.82 -16.49
CA TYR A 111 5.53 17.04 -17.30
C TYR A 111 5.30 18.27 -16.41
N ASP A 112 6.04 19.35 -16.68
CA ASP A 112 5.95 20.58 -15.89
C ASP A 112 4.62 21.34 -16.13
N ALA A 113 4.03 21.20 -17.33
CA ALA A 113 2.81 21.87 -17.75
C ALA A 113 2.01 21.09 -18.82
N GLY A 114 0.80 21.55 -19.09
CA GLY A 114 -0.06 21.04 -20.16
C GLY A 114 -0.82 19.74 -19.82
N PRO A 115 -1.51 19.15 -20.82
CA PRO A 115 -2.35 17.97 -20.61
C PRO A 115 -1.60 16.75 -20.05
N GLY A 116 -0.34 16.58 -20.44
CA GLY A 116 0.51 15.47 -19.95
C GLY A 116 0.68 15.48 -18.43
N LYS A 117 0.85 16.67 -17.83
CA LYS A 117 0.93 16.84 -16.38
C LYS A 117 -0.34 16.36 -15.69
N VAL A 118 -1.49 16.80 -16.20
CA VAL A 118 -2.80 16.47 -15.64
C VAL A 118 -3.05 14.96 -15.73
N ILE A 119 -2.73 14.35 -16.88
CA ILE A 119 -2.89 12.91 -17.09
C ILE A 119 -1.98 12.10 -16.16
N HIS A 120 -0.70 12.50 -16.03
CA HIS A 120 0.24 11.83 -15.13
C HIS A 120 -0.24 11.90 -13.67
N TRP A 121 -0.57 13.10 -13.20
CA TRP A 121 -1.02 13.32 -11.82
C TRP A 121 -2.33 12.60 -11.53
N ALA A 122 -3.30 12.65 -12.44
CA ALA A 122 -4.56 11.90 -12.31
C ALA A 122 -4.32 10.39 -12.26
N SER A 123 -3.39 9.86 -13.07
CA SER A 123 -3.02 8.44 -13.05
C SER A 123 -2.38 8.04 -11.72
N ALA A 124 -1.45 8.85 -11.20
CA ALA A 124 -0.82 8.60 -9.90
C ALA A 124 -1.85 8.60 -8.75
N LEU A 125 -2.76 9.58 -8.73
CA LEU A 125 -3.83 9.66 -7.75
C LEU A 125 -4.81 8.49 -7.86
N LEU A 126 -5.21 8.09 -9.06
CA LEU A 126 -6.11 6.95 -9.28
C LEU A 126 -5.46 5.64 -8.86
N PHE A 127 -4.16 5.45 -9.13
CA PHE A 127 -3.41 4.32 -8.59
C PHE A 127 -3.46 4.30 -7.05
N ALA A 128 -3.11 5.43 -6.40
CA ALA A 128 -3.08 5.52 -4.95
C ALA A 128 -4.47 5.26 -4.34
N PHE A 129 -5.52 5.89 -4.88
CA PHE A 129 -6.88 5.76 -4.38
C PHE A 129 -7.43 4.34 -4.54
N LEU A 130 -7.24 3.72 -5.71
CA LEU A 130 -7.78 2.39 -5.98
C LEU A 130 -7.03 1.29 -5.20
N SER A 131 -5.70 1.39 -5.11
CA SER A 131 -4.91 0.44 -4.29
C SER A 131 -5.23 0.59 -2.80
N ALA A 132 -5.36 1.83 -2.29
CA ALA A 132 -5.82 2.09 -0.93
C ALA A 132 -7.25 1.59 -0.70
N GLY A 133 -8.15 1.75 -1.66
CA GLY A 133 -9.54 1.30 -1.59
C GLY A 133 -9.66 -0.22 -1.38
N ALA A 134 -8.81 -1.02 -2.01
CA ALA A 134 -8.76 -2.46 -1.78
C ALA A 134 -8.40 -2.81 -0.32
N ILE A 135 -7.53 -2.03 0.32
CA ILE A 135 -7.17 -2.18 1.74
C ILE A 135 -8.31 -1.66 2.63
N ILE A 136 -8.89 -0.50 2.32
CA ILE A 136 -10.00 0.13 3.06
C ILE A 136 -11.22 -0.79 3.13
N ILE A 137 -11.60 -1.44 2.02
CA ILE A 137 -12.73 -2.38 2.00
C ILE A 137 -12.52 -3.52 3.00
N PHE A 138 -11.29 -4.05 3.08
CA PHE A 138 -10.93 -5.08 4.05
C PHE A 138 -10.97 -4.53 5.48
N LEU A 139 -10.29 -3.40 5.73
CA LEU A 139 -10.23 -2.78 7.06
C LEU A 139 -11.62 -2.42 7.57
N PHE A 140 -12.51 -1.90 6.72
CA PHE A 140 -13.89 -1.58 7.05
C PHE A 140 -14.69 -2.82 7.47
N LYS A 141 -14.53 -3.93 6.76
CA LYS A 141 -15.15 -5.20 7.16
C LYS A 141 -14.64 -5.67 8.52
N MET A 142 -13.33 -5.61 8.74
CA MET A 142 -12.69 -6.08 9.98
C MET A 142 -12.87 -5.13 11.17
N ALA A 143 -13.09 -3.83 10.92
CA ALA A 143 -13.33 -2.82 11.95
C ALA A 143 -14.58 -3.14 12.79
N LYS A 144 -15.57 -3.83 12.21
CA LYS A 144 -16.75 -4.33 12.93
C LYS A 144 -16.42 -5.38 14.00
N GLN A 145 -15.24 -6.00 13.94
CA GLN A 145 -14.83 -7.10 14.81
C GLN A 145 -13.77 -6.68 15.84
N SER A 146 -13.07 -5.55 15.63
CA SER A 146 -12.01 -5.10 16.54
C SER A 146 -11.79 -3.59 16.46
N ARG A 147 -11.69 -2.95 17.63
CA ARG A 147 -11.30 -1.53 17.74
C ARG A 147 -9.92 -1.24 17.15
N ARG A 148 -9.01 -2.22 17.11
CA ARG A 148 -7.69 -2.07 16.49
C ARG A 148 -7.79 -1.88 14.97
N TYR A 149 -8.65 -2.66 14.32
CA TYR A 149 -8.94 -2.47 12.89
C TYR A 149 -9.65 -1.14 12.63
N MET A 150 -10.55 -0.72 13.52
CA MET A 150 -11.22 0.58 13.42
C MET A 150 -10.24 1.75 13.54
N GLY A 151 -9.32 1.71 14.50
CA GLY A 151 -8.26 2.73 14.63
C GLY A 151 -7.34 2.76 13.41
N THR A 152 -6.95 1.58 12.91
CA THR A 152 -6.12 1.49 11.70
C THR A 152 -6.84 2.05 10.48
N LEU A 153 -8.11 1.73 10.28
CA LEU A 153 -8.95 2.30 9.22
C LEU A 153 -8.99 3.83 9.30
N GLY A 154 -9.20 4.37 10.50
CA GLY A 154 -9.21 5.81 10.74
C GLY A 154 -7.89 6.47 10.31
N VAL A 155 -6.76 5.93 10.76
CA VAL A 155 -5.43 6.43 10.34
C VAL A 155 -5.22 6.27 8.84
N PHE A 156 -5.64 5.15 8.26
CA PHE A 156 -5.50 4.85 6.83
C PHE A 156 -6.26 5.83 5.93
N ILE A 157 -7.37 6.39 6.41
CA ILE A 157 -8.15 7.41 5.72
C ILE A 157 -7.61 8.82 6.03
N ALA A 158 -7.24 9.09 7.29
CA ALA A 158 -6.80 10.41 7.72
C ALA A 158 -5.47 10.83 7.09
N VAL A 159 -4.51 9.92 6.93
CA VAL A 159 -3.18 10.26 6.38
C VAL A 159 -3.25 10.71 4.92
N PRO A 160 -3.97 10.04 4.00
CA PRO A 160 -4.17 10.58 2.64
C PRO A 160 -4.84 11.96 2.62
N VAL A 161 -5.84 12.20 3.46
CA VAL A 161 -6.48 13.52 3.56
C VAL A 161 -5.47 14.58 4.01
N LEU A 162 -4.74 14.30 5.09
CA LEU A 162 -3.68 15.17 5.59
C LEU A 162 -2.62 15.43 4.51
N MET A 163 -2.19 14.38 3.80
CA MET A 163 -1.22 14.48 2.72
C MET A 163 -1.71 15.44 1.63
N ILE A 164 -2.96 15.31 1.16
CA ILE A 164 -3.52 16.21 0.14
C ILE A 164 -3.52 17.65 0.66
N THR A 165 -3.97 17.87 1.90
CA THR A 165 -3.96 19.20 2.53
C THR A 165 -2.55 19.80 2.58
N LEU A 166 -1.55 19.01 2.98
CA LEU A 166 -0.16 19.47 3.04
C LEU A 166 0.40 19.80 1.66
N LEU A 167 0.10 19.02 0.62
CA LEU A 167 0.52 19.35 -0.76
C LEU A 167 -0.14 20.62 -1.30
N ILE A 168 -1.37 20.92 -0.90
CA ILE A 168 -2.05 22.17 -1.29
C ILE A 168 -1.36 23.37 -0.62
N ILE A 169 -0.94 23.24 0.65
CA ILE A 169 -0.34 24.33 1.43
C ILE A 169 1.13 24.55 1.03
N PHE A 170 1.91 23.48 0.95
CA PHE A 170 3.37 23.55 0.78
C PHE A 170 3.84 23.28 -0.64
N GLY A 171 2.93 22.86 -1.53
CA GLY A 171 3.27 22.50 -2.90
C GLY A 171 3.97 21.14 -2.99
N GLU A 172 4.81 21.00 -4.02
CA GLU A 172 5.55 19.78 -4.32
C GLU A 172 6.45 19.36 -3.15
N ASN A 173 6.27 18.14 -2.65
CA ASN A 173 7.12 17.57 -1.62
C ASN A 173 7.12 16.04 -1.68
N GLY A 174 8.27 15.46 -1.99
CA GLY A 174 8.42 14.01 -2.13
C GLY A 174 8.18 13.21 -0.84
N ALA A 175 8.53 13.75 0.33
CA ALA A 175 8.26 13.09 1.61
C ALA A 175 6.77 13.00 1.88
N ILE A 176 6.05 14.10 1.67
CA ILE A 176 4.59 14.17 1.85
C ILE A 176 3.93 13.16 0.90
N GLU A 177 4.26 13.16 -0.39
CA GLU A 177 3.67 12.22 -1.36
C GLU A 177 3.90 10.73 -1.04
N LEU A 178 4.98 10.39 -0.33
CA LEU A 178 5.29 9.02 0.05
C LEU A 178 4.54 8.54 1.31
N LEU A 179 3.94 9.44 2.10
CA LEU A 179 3.23 9.08 3.34
C LEU A 179 2.17 7.98 3.13
N PRO A 180 1.30 8.05 2.11
CA PRO A 180 0.30 6.98 1.88
C PRO A 180 0.95 5.64 1.52
N MET A 181 2.06 5.64 0.80
CA MET A 181 2.77 4.42 0.41
C MET A 181 3.44 3.75 1.62
N TRP A 182 4.10 4.53 2.47
CA TRP A 182 4.67 4.04 3.72
C TRP A 182 3.59 3.48 4.64
N LEU A 183 2.45 4.18 4.75
CA LEU A 183 1.32 3.71 5.54
C LEU A 183 0.70 2.44 4.97
N ALA A 184 0.58 2.29 3.65
CA ALA A 184 0.15 1.06 3.00
C ALA A 184 1.09 -0.10 3.33
N CYS A 185 2.41 0.10 3.21
CA CYS A 185 3.39 -0.91 3.55
C CYS A 185 3.32 -1.31 5.04
N ALA A 186 3.26 -0.32 5.95
CA ALA A 186 3.16 -0.56 7.38
C ALA A 186 1.86 -1.31 7.74
N THR A 187 0.74 -0.91 7.15
CA THR A 187 -0.57 -1.54 7.39
C THR A 187 -0.56 -2.99 6.93
N LEU A 188 -0.11 -3.25 5.69
CA LEU A 188 0.00 -4.60 5.16
C LEU A 188 0.94 -5.46 5.99
N PHE A 189 2.05 -4.89 6.48
CA PHE A 189 2.97 -5.59 7.35
C PHE A 189 2.31 -5.98 8.68
N LEU A 190 1.66 -5.02 9.35
CA LEU A 190 0.95 -5.23 10.61
C LEU A 190 -0.14 -6.29 10.47
N VAL A 191 -0.95 -6.22 9.40
CA VAL A 191 -2.05 -7.15 9.17
C VAL A 191 -1.53 -8.56 8.86
N ASN A 192 -0.56 -8.68 7.94
CA ASN A 192 -0.17 -9.99 7.42
C ASN A 192 0.86 -10.72 8.28
N PHE A 193 1.76 -10.00 8.93
CA PHE A 193 2.98 -10.59 9.49
C PHE A 193 3.14 -10.41 10.99
N THR A 194 2.21 -9.70 11.65
CA THR A 194 2.26 -9.48 13.10
C THR A 194 1.03 -10.02 13.82
N GLY A 195 1.14 -10.20 15.14
CA GLY A 195 0.01 -10.56 15.99
C GLY A 195 -0.85 -9.36 16.43
N PHE A 196 -0.65 -8.16 15.86
CA PHE A 196 -1.23 -6.91 16.34
C PHE A 196 -2.76 -6.94 16.40
N TYR A 197 -3.42 -7.60 15.43
CA TYR A 197 -4.89 -7.70 15.39
C TYR A 197 -5.45 -8.97 16.04
N ARG A 198 -4.62 -9.84 16.63
CA ARG A 198 -5.07 -11.08 17.24
C ARG A 198 -5.92 -10.76 18.48
N ILE A 199 -7.21 -11.08 18.42
CA ILE A 199 -8.11 -11.03 19.57
C ILE A 199 -7.73 -12.21 20.47
N LYS A 200 -7.27 -11.93 21.70
CA LYS A 200 -7.12 -12.99 22.70
C LYS A 200 -8.53 -13.52 22.99
N LYS A 201 -8.79 -14.81 22.71
CA LYS A 201 -9.94 -15.48 23.31
C LYS A 201 -9.75 -15.38 24.82
N THR A 202 -10.57 -14.58 25.49
CA THR A 202 -10.73 -14.69 26.94
C THR A 202 -11.08 -16.15 27.20
N ALA A 203 -10.27 -16.83 28.01
CA ALA A 203 -10.52 -18.20 28.40
C ALA A 203 -11.98 -18.30 28.87
N GLN A 204 -12.76 -19.19 28.24
CA GLN A 204 -13.94 -19.73 28.89
C GLN A 204 -13.45 -20.30 30.21
N ARG A 205 -13.70 -19.58 31.29
CA ARG A 205 -13.65 -20.11 32.64
C ARG A 205 -14.73 -21.19 32.64
N SER A 206 -14.32 -22.45 32.49
CA SER A 206 -15.14 -23.59 32.85
C SER A 206 -15.69 -23.30 34.24
N ALA A 207 -17.00 -23.17 34.35
CA ALA A 207 -17.67 -23.19 35.64
C ALA A 207 -17.23 -24.48 36.34
N PRO A 208 -16.77 -24.45 37.60
CA PRO A 208 -16.68 -25.67 38.37
C PRO A 208 -18.10 -26.23 38.49
N ASP A 209 -18.25 -27.50 38.13
CA ASP A 209 -19.47 -28.26 38.32
C ASP A 209 -19.95 -28.07 39.76
N ALA A 210 -21.22 -27.74 39.91
CA ALA A 210 -21.90 -27.78 41.19
C ALA A 210 -21.90 -29.24 41.65
N GLU A 211 -21.05 -29.55 42.63
CA GLU A 211 -21.10 -30.81 43.36
C GLU A 211 -22.39 -30.78 44.20
N GLU A 212 -23.38 -31.58 43.77
CA GLU A 212 -24.57 -31.89 44.55
C GLU A 212 -24.14 -32.55 45.86
N THR A 213 -24.32 -31.83 46.95
CA THR A 213 -24.25 -32.37 48.31
C THR A 213 -25.47 -33.26 48.55
N PHE A 214 -25.25 -34.56 48.71
CA PHE A 214 -26.08 -35.45 49.54
C PHE A 214 -25.56 -35.43 50.97
#